data_AF-A0A6I5RJW6-F1
#
_entry.id   AF-A0A6I5RJW6-F1
#
_cell.length_a   1.000
_cell.length_b   1.000
_cell.length_c   1.000
_cell.angle_alpha   90.00
_cell.angle_beta   90.00
_cell.angle_gamma   90.00
#
_symmetry.space_group_name_H-M   'P 1'
#
loop_
_entity.id
_entity.type
_entity.pdbx_description
1 polymer ?
#
loop_
_entity_poly.entity_id
_entity_poly.type
_entity_poly.pdbx_seq_one_letter_code
_entity_poly.pdbx_strand_id
1 'polypeptide(L)'
;LHQQLAGLQSQVAQLQSQSTTAPTSEQLQQKNQQIAALHQQITALQTQVADLQRHPPITPDPQKEQQITTLQQQVRDLQTQLEERTSPPSMALLQERDRQITTLQSKLADLQAQLAVVQITPAQPSTNQPSTPLPEAVAPDSDSIPASSPLSTTAPPLDLAEVERRLKAQLGSTVWFCLEERSQHNLCRALLLHHQQTWLNDADYSEVGDRLCRVIAQEIVQPFFTHLYDFLVERERPSDIGGISIDPDNKMAFGLVASLIVPRWETFDPKALQASQEPNEEQLYATGRPAQLVGTDDRALMQQFLSGWEHPLATWLLEDPEDAASLIDQIHYLHQRIAQDNMPLYEWQYTLLAELVIGDDEQWGILQAVYRGRQSG
;
A
#
# COMPACT_ATOMS: atom_id res chain seq x y z
N LEU A 1 15.07 -5.89 -50.92
CA LEU A 1 14.68 -6.65 -49.72
C LEU A 1 15.85 -6.88 -48.75
N HIS A 2 16.85 -7.72 -49.04
CA HIS A 2 18.01 -7.91 -48.12
C HIS A 2 18.77 -6.61 -47.78
N GLN A 3 18.96 -5.72 -48.77
CA GLN A 3 19.61 -4.42 -48.56
C GLN A 3 18.74 -3.41 -47.79
N GLN A 4 17.42 -3.53 -47.88
CA GLN A 4 16.46 -2.73 -47.09
C GLN A 4 16.36 -3.22 -45.65
N LEU A 5 16.47 -4.54 -45.43
CA LEU A 5 16.54 -5.16 -44.10
C LEU A 5 17.83 -4.77 -43.36
N ALA A 6 18.97 -4.78 -44.06
CA ALA A 6 20.23 -4.31 -43.50
C ALA A 6 20.20 -2.81 -43.14
N GLY A 7 19.54 -1.97 -43.97
CA GLY A 7 19.35 -0.55 -43.69
C GLY A 7 18.45 -0.29 -42.48
N LEU A 8 17.37 -1.05 -42.33
CA LEU A 8 16.47 -0.97 -41.18
C LEU A 8 17.09 -1.53 -39.90
N GLN A 9 17.85 -2.63 -39.98
CA GLN A 9 18.60 -3.15 -38.84
C GLN A 9 19.69 -2.17 -38.38
N SER A 10 20.35 -1.49 -39.32
CA SER A 10 21.30 -0.43 -38.99
C SER A 10 20.61 0.77 -38.34
N GLN A 11 19.41 1.17 -38.79
CA GLN A 11 18.63 2.23 -38.14
C GLN A 11 18.13 1.83 -36.76
N VAL A 12 17.69 0.59 -36.56
CA VAL A 12 17.29 0.07 -35.24
C VAL A 12 18.49 -0.01 -34.30
N ALA A 13 19.65 -0.49 -34.77
CA ALA A 13 20.88 -0.51 -33.99
C ALA A 13 21.38 0.91 -33.65
N GLN A 14 21.16 1.87 -34.54
CA GLN A 14 21.51 3.28 -34.34
C GLN A 14 20.52 4.02 -33.43
N LEU A 15 19.26 3.60 -33.38
CA LEU A 15 18.26 4.06 -32.41
C LEU A 15 18.44 3.38 -31.04
N GLN A 16 18.88 2.12 -31.00
CA GLN A 16 19.25 1.40 -29.77
C GLN A 16 20.54 1.96 -29.15
N SER A 17 21.53 2.32 -29.96
CA SER A 17 22.75 2.98 -29.46
C SER A 17 22.50 4.43 -29.01
N GLN A 18 21.44 5.08 -29.50
CA GLN A 18 20.94 6.35 -28.98
C GLN A 18 20.01 6.16 -27.75
N SER A 19 19.40 4.98 -27.58
CA SER A 19 18.68 4.58 -26.37
C SER A 19 19.60 4.21 -25.21
N THR A 20 20.87 3.87 -25.46
CA THR A 20 21.88 3.66 -24.39
C THR A 20 22.36 4.97 -23.73
N THR A 21 21.88 6.12 -24.18
CA THR A 21 22.02 7.42 -23.48
C THR A 21 20.74 7.84 -22.74
N ALA A 22 19.71 6.99 -22.70
CA ALA A 22 18.56 7.19 -21.82
C ALA A 22 18.98 6.90 -20.38
N PRO A 23 18.53 7.70 -19.39
CA PRO A 23 18.83 7.41 -18.00
C PRO A 23 18.22 6.06 -17.65
N THR A 24 19.06 5.12 -17.23
CA THR A 24 18.64 3.80 -16.74
C THR A 24 17.56 3.97 -15.67
N SER A 25 16.71 2.96 -15.45
CA SER A 25 15.74 3.00 -14.34
C SER A 25 16.41 3.38 -13.01
N GLU A 26 17.65 2.98 -12.78
CA GLU A 26 18.50 3.46 -11.68
C GLU A 26 18.82 4.96 -11.73
N GLN A 27 19.12 5.55 -12.88
CA GLN A 27 19.37 6.99 -13.00
C GLN A 27 18.09 7.82 -12.84
N LEU A 28 16.93 7.30 -13.27
CA LEU A 28 15.63 7.91 -12.99
C LEU A 28 15.27 7.78 -11.52
N GLN A 29 15.53 6.63 -10.90
CA GLN A 29 15.32 6.42 -9.47
C GLN A 29 16.28 7.27 -8.64
N GLN A 30 17.54 7.41 -9.05
CA GLN A 30 18.53 8.27 -8.42
C GLN A 30 18.16 9.75 -8.58
N LYS A 31 17.66 10.16 -9.76
CA LYS A 31 17.11 11.51 -9.96
C LYS A 31 15.85 11.75 -9.14
N ASN A 32 14.95 10.76 -9.00
CA ASN A 32 13.75 10.88 -8.18
C ASN A 32 14.09 10.94 -6.68
N GLN A 33 15.06 10.15 -6.22
CA GLN A 33 15.60 10.26 -4.86
C GLN A 33 16.26 11.63 -4.63
N GLN A 34 16.99 12.13 -5.62
CA GLN A 34 17.61 13.46 -5.54
C GLN A 34 16.56 14.58 -5.55
N ILE A 35 15.47 14.44 -6.30
CA ILE A 35 14.32 15.35 -6.29
C ILE A 35 13.59 15.29 -4.94
N ALA A 36 13.40 14.10 -4.37
CA ALA A 36 12.80 13.93 -3.05
C ALA A 36 13.66 14.56 -1.94
N ALA A 37 14.98 14.37 -2.00
CA ALA A 37 15.92 14.98 -1.08
C ALA A 37 15.92 16.52 -1.18
N LEU A 38 15.86 17.06 -2.40
CA LEU A 38 15.72 18.50 -2.63
C LEU A 38 14.39 19.04 -2.12
N HIS A 39 13.28 18.32 -2.30
CA HIS A 39 11.97 18.70 -1.75
C HIS A 39 12.00 18.75 -0.22
N GLN A 40 12.54 17.73 0.44
CA GLN A 40 12.69 17.72 1.90
C GLN A 40 13.54 18.89 2.40
N GLN A 41 14.62 19.22 1.68
CA GLN A 41 15.48 20.34 2.03
C GLN A 41 14.79 21.70 1.84
N ILE A 42 13.95 21.85 0.80
CA ILE A 42 13.11 23.04 0.59
C ILE A 42 12.09 23.18 1.71
N THR A 43 11.41 22.10 2.10
CA THR A 43 10.44 22.13 3.20
C THR A 43 11.11 22.50 4.52
N ALA A 44 12.28 21.91 4.83
CA ALA A 44 13.03 22.26 6.03
C ALA A 44 13.44 23.74 6.07
N LEU A 45 13.91 24.28 4.95
CA LEU A 45 14.27 25.71 4.84
C LEU A 45 13.03 26.62 4.92
N GLN A 46 11.90 26.21 4.35
CA GLN A 46 10.64 26.96 4.46
C GLN A 46 10.15 27.03 5.90
N THR A 47 10.20 25.93 6.64
CA THR A 47 9.90 25.91 8.08
C THR A 47 10.84 26.83 8.85
N GLN A 48 12.14 26.78 8.55
CA GLN A 48 13.13 27.62 9.23
C GLN A 48 12.95 29.12 8.95
N VAL A 49 12.56 29.48 7.72
CA VAL A 49 12.21 30.86 7.36
C VAL A 49 10.92 31.31 8.04
N ALA A 50 9.91 30.44 8.14
CA ALA A 50 8.67 30.73 8.85
C ALA A 50 8.91 30.96 10.35
N ASP A 51 9.79 30.18 10.97
CA ASP A 51 10.17 30.34 12.38
C ASP A 51 10.95 31.65 12.60
N LEU A 52 11.86 32.02 11.69
CA LEU A 52 12.58 33.29 11.75
C LEU A 52 11.67 34.51 11.53
N GLN A 53 10.56 34.35 10.81
CA GLN A 53 9.57 35.40 10.56
C GLN A 53 8.54 35.57 11.70
N ARG A 54 8.43 34.60 12.63
CA ARG A 54 7.50 34.65 13.77
C ARG A 54 7.94 35.57 14.92
N HIS A 55 9.04 36.32 14.79
CA HIS A 55 9.48 37.30 15.80
C HIS A 55 9.51 38.75 15.28
N PRO A 56 8.73 39.69 15.86
CA PRO A 56 8.95 41.13 15.73
C PRO A 56 9.31 41.79 17.08
N PRO A 57 9.97 42.96 17.11
CA PRO A 57 11.37 43.21 16.73
C PRO A 57 12.16 43.87 17.87
N ILE A 58 13.41 43.45 18.16
CA ILE A 58 14.41 44.34 18.78
C ILE A 58 15.78 44.07 18.15
N THR A 59 16.32 45.13 17.54
CA THR A 59 17.59 45.28 16.82
C THR A 59 17.75 44.55 15.48
N PRO A 60 18.00 45.28 14.37
CA PRO A 60 18.32 44.67 13.08
C PRO A 60 19.71 44.04 13.19
N ASP A 61 19.76 42.72 13.11
CA ASP A 61 21.01 41.99 12.90
C ASP A 61 21.25 41.89 11.38
N PRO A 62 22.15 42.71 10.82
CA PRO A 62 22.39 42.76 9.37
C PRO A 62 22.89 41.42 8.81
N GLN A 63 23.40 40.52 9.64
CA GLN A 63 23.78 39.18 9.19
C GLN A 63 22.56 38.30 8.90
N LYS A 64 21.52 38.34 9.74
CA LYS A 64 20.30 37.55 9.52
C LYS A 64 19.54 38.04 8.30
N GLU A 65 19.52 39.35 8.05
CA GLU A 65 18.87 39.93 6.87
C GLU A 65 19.63 39.58 5.57
N GLN A 66 20.97 39.55 5.60
CA GLN A 66 21.79 39.01 4.51
C GLN A 66 21.58 37.51 4.29
N GLN A 67 21.39 36.75 5.37
CA GLN A 67 21.17 35.31 5.29
C GLN A 67 19.79 34.98 4.69
N ILE A 68 18.76 35.74 5.07
CA ILE A 68 17.41 35.62 4.51
C ILE A 68 17.42 35.97 3.02
N THR A 69 18.10 37.05 2.62
CA THR A 69 18.19 37.42 1.19
C THR A 69 18.96 36.38 0.36
N THR A 70 20.02 35.79 0.92
CA THR A 70 20.78 34.73 0.24
C THR A 70 19.93 33.45 0.08
N LEU A 71 19.22 33.04 1.13
CA LEU A 71 18.33 31.87 1.07
C LEU A 71 17.15 32.09 0.12
N GLN A 72 16.56 33.28 0.12
CA GLN A 72 15.49 33.64 -0.82
C GLN A 72 15.96 33.61 -2.28
N GLN A 73 17.19 34.02 -2.55
CA GLN A 73 17.76 33.94 -3.90
C GLN A 73 17.99 32.48 -4.32
N GLN A 74 18.50 31.63 -3.44
CA GLN A 74 18.69 30.20 -3.72
C GLN A 74 17.37 29.48 -4.00
N VAL A 75 16.31 29.80 -3.25
CA VAL A 75 14.97 29.24 -3.50
C VAL A 75 14.45 29.64 -4.88
N ARG A 76 14.66 30.89 -5.29
CA ARG A 76 14.23 31.40 -6.61
C ARG A 76 15.00 30.73 -7.76
N ASP A 77 16.31 30.54 -7.60
CA ASP A 77 17.14 29.89 -8.62
C ASP A 77 16.78 28.39 -8.75
N LEU A 78 16.47 27.71 -7.65
CA LEU A 78 16.02 26.32 -7.66
C LEU A 78 14.62 26.16 -8.26
N GLN A 79 13.70 27.08 -7.98
CA GLN A 79 12.37 27.11 -8.61
C GLN A 79 12.48 27.29 -10.14
N THR A 80 13.35 28.20 -10.59
CA THR A 80 13.59 28.41 -12.02
C THR A 80 14.15 27.16 -12.70
N GLN A 81 15.09 26.45 -12.06
CA GLN A 81 15.62 25.18 -12.58
C GLN A 81 14.59 24.04 -12.58
N LEU A 82 13.67 24.01 -11.63
CA LEU A 82 12.57 23.05 -11.60
C LEU A 82 11.62 23.29 -12.78
N GLU A 83 11.29 24.55 -13.04
CA GLU A 83 10.34 24.99 -14.07
C GLU A 83 10.89 24.85 -15.50
N GLU A 84 12.20 25.03 -15.68
CA GLU A 84 12.91 24.66 -16.92
C GLU A 84 12.89 23.16 -17.18
N ARG A 85 12.87 22.32 -16.13
CA ARG A 85 12.85 20.85 -16.25
C ARG A 85 11.45 20.26 -16.39
N THR A 86 10.41 20.97 -15.94
CA THR A 86 9.00 20.55 -16.04
C THR A 86 8.28 21.16 -17.24
N SER A 87 8.93 22.02 -18.02
CA SER A 87 8.29 22.68 -19.17
C SER A 87 7.78 21.70 -20.25
N PRO A 88 6.68 22.06 -20.96
CA PRO A 88 5.91 21.18 -21.85
C PRO A 88 6.60 20.60 -23.11
N PRO A 89 7.69 21.15 -23.70
CA PRO A 89 8.25 20.55 -24.90
C PRO A 89 8.84 19.16 -24.67
N SER A 90 9.20 18.78 -23.43
CA SER A 90 9.75 17.45 -23.15
C SER A 90 8.66 16.37 -23.19
N MET A 91 7.50 16.61 -22.56
CA MET A 91 6.42 15.62 -22.48
C MET A 91 5.68 15.45 -23.82
N ALA A 92 5.47 16.54 -24.57
CA ALA A 92 4.85 16.49 -25.89
C ALA A 92 5.76 15.80 -26.93
N LEU A 93 7.08 16.02 -26.84
CA LEU A 93 8.05 15.32 -27.69
C LEU A 93 8.17 13.84 -27.31
N LEU A 94 8.06 13.49 -26.03
CA LEU A 94 7.99 12.10 -25.55
C LEU A 94 6.73 11.39 -26.05
N GLN A 95 5.55 12.01 -25.94
CA GLN A 95 4.31 11.45 -26.48
C GLN A 95 4.34 11.27 -28.00
N GLU A 96 4.90 12.23 -28.74
CA GLU A 96 5.06 12.11 -30.19
C GLU A 96 6.08 11.02 -30.57
N ARG A 97 7.13 10.84 -29.77
CA ARG A 97 8.12 9.77 -29.94
C ARG A 97 7.52 8.39 -29.63
N ASP A 98 6.74 8.25 -28.57
CA ASP A 98 6.03 7.01 -28.22
C ASP A 98 4.98 6.64 -29.28
N ARG A 99 4.29 7.64 -29.84
CA ARG A 99 3.39 7.46 -30.97
C ARG A 99 4.12 6.96 -32.22
N GLN A 100 5.30 7.49 -32.51
CA GLN A 100 6.14 7.03 -33.62
C GLN A 100 6.68 5.61 -33.40
N ILE A 101 7.08 5.26 -32.17
CA ILE A 101 7.51 3.90 -31.81
C ILE A 101 6.37 2.90 -31.98
N THR A 102 5.17 3.22 -31.49
CA THR A 102 3.99 2.35 -31.63
C THR A 102 3.63 2.12 -33.11
N THR A 103 3.73 3.17 -33.93
CA THR A 103 3.48 3.09 -35.38
C THR A 103 4.50 2.22 -36.10
N LEU A 104 5.78 2.29 -35.72
CA LEU A 104 6.84 1.47 -36.32
C LEU A 104 6.76 0.01 -35.86
N GLN A 105 6.37 -0.25 -34.60
CA GLN A 105 6.14 -1.59 -34.09
C GLN A 105 4.96 -2.27 -34.81
N SER A 106 3.87 -1.54 -35.07
CA SER A 106 2.75 -2.04 -35.86
C SER A 106 3.18 -2.41 -37.29
N LYS A 107 4.01 -1.58 -37.94
CA LYS A 107 4.50 -1.89 -39.30
C LYS A 107 5.45 -3.09 -39.33
N LEU A 108 6.23 -3.32 -38.26
CA LEU A 108 7.07 -4.51 -38.13
C LEU A 108 6.22 -5.77 -37.95
N ALA A 109 5.16 -5.70 -37.16
CA ALA A 109 4.22 -6.80 -36.99
C ALA A 109 3.51 -7.15 -38.32
N ASP A 110 3.07 -6.14 -39.07
CA ASP A 110 2.42 -6.34 -40.38
C ASP A 110 3.38 -6.93 -41.42
N LEU A 111 4.65 -6.50 -41.44
CA LEU A 111 5.66 -7.06 -42.33
C LEU A 111 6.06 -8.49 -41.94
N GLN A 112 6.09 -8.80 -40.64
CA GLN A 112 6.29 -10.17 -40.16
C GLN A 112 5.10 -11.08 -40.52
N ALA A 113 3.87 -10.58 -40.41
CA ALA A 113 2.68 -11.29 -40.84
C ALA A 113 2.66 -11.53 -42.37
N GLN A 114 3.10 -10.55 -43.16
CA GLN A 114 3.24 -10.71 -44.62
C GLN A 114 4.35 -11.70 -44.99
N LEU A 115 5.43 -11.79 -44.23
CA LEU A 115 6.48 -12.81 -44.41
C LEU A 115 6.00 -14.22 -44.06
N ALA A 116 5.12 -14.36 -43.05
CA ALA A 116 4.50 -15.63 -42.71
C ALA A 116 3.56 -16.15 -43.82
N VAL A 117 2.92 -15.24 -44.57
CA VAL A 117 2.03 -15.58 -45.69
C VAL A 117 2.78 -16.03 -46.96
N VAL A 118 4.05 -15.63 -47.16
CA VAL A 118 4.84 -16.04 -48.33
C VAL A 118 5.41 -17.47 -48.20
N GLN A 119 5.39 -18.07 -47.01
CA GLN A 119 5.91 -19.44 -46.80
C GLN A 119 4.89 -20.58 -46.98
N ILE A 120 3.65 -20.28 -47.40
CA ILE A 120 2.63 -21.31 -47.65
C ILE A 120 2.06 -21.19 -49.06
N THR A 121 2.76 -21.79 -50.03
CA THR A 121 2.14 -22.21 -51.30
C THR A 121 2.65 -23.62 -51.67
N PRO A 122 1.76 -24.56 -52.03
CA PRO A 122 1.98 -26.00 -51.88
C PRO A 122 2.60 -26.66 -53.12
N ALA A 123 3.38 -27.71 -52.90
CA ALA A 123 3.70 -28.69 -53.93
C ALA A 123 2.50 -29.63 -54.13
N GLN A 124 2.02 -29.73 -55.37
CA GLN A 124 0.97 -30.67 -55.82
C GLN A 124 1.60 -31.89 -56.54
N PRO A 125 0.83 -32.97 -56.82
CA PRO A 125 1.22 -34.36 -56.56
C PRO A 125 1.43 -35.19 -57.83
N SER A 126 1.93 -36.43 -57.68
CA SER A 126 1.70 -37.52 -58.65
C SER A 126 1.70 -38.89 -57.97
N THR A 127 0.48 -39.43 -57.88
CA THR A 127 0.04 -40.83 -58.07
C THR A 127 1.09 -41.90 -58.38
N ASN A 128 1.07 -43.01 -57.61
CA ASN A 128 0.70 -44.34 -58.12
C ASN A 128 0.71 -45.42 -57.00
N GLN A 129 -0.44 -46.08 -56.80
CA GLN A 129 -0.60 -47.45 -56.29
C GLN A 129 -0.39 -48.46 -57.46
N PRO A 130 -0.43 -49.82 -57.32
CA PRO A 130 -0.90 -50.71 -56.22
C PRO A 130 0.07 -51.87 -55.86
N SER A 131 -0.06 -52.63 -54.75
CA SER A 131 -0.84 -53.90 -54.66
C SER A 131 -0.74 -54.56 -53.25
N THR A 132 -1.87 -55.16 -52.85
CA THR A 132 -2.28 -56.20 -51.85
C THR A 132 -1.29 -57.33 -51.42
N PRO A 133 -1.60 -58.28 -50.48
CA PRO A 133 -2.46 -58.34 -49.25
C PRO A 133 -1.79 -59.01 -47.98
N LEU A 134 -2.52 -59.01 -46.83
CA LEU A 134 -2.48 -59.73 -45.50
C LEU A 134 -1.65 -61.06 -45.31
N PRO A 135 -1.45 -61.66 -44.08
CA PRO A 135 -2.20 -61.56 -42.79
C PRO A 135 -1.43 -61.69 -41.42
N GLU A 136 -2.18 -61.63 -40.29
CA GLU A 136 -2.00 -62.30 -38.96
C GLU A 136 -0.80 -61.92 -38.05
N ALA A 137 -0.82 -61.91 -36.71
CA ALA A 137 -1.79 -62.16 -35.63
C ALA A 137 -1.12 -61.81 -34.27
N VAL A 138 -1.89 -61.89 -33.18
CA VAL A 138 -1.49 -62.16 -31.76
C VAL A 138 -1.25 -60.94 -30.83
N ALA A 139 -2.22 -60.73 -29.92
CA ALA A 139 -2.08 -60.07 -28.61
C ALA A 139 -1.56 -61.09 -27.55
N PRO A 140 -1.43 -60.85 -26.23
CA PRO A 140 -1.58 -59.64 -25.40
C PRO A 140 -0.42 -59.46 -24.37
N ASP A 141 -0.65 -58.59 -23.38
CA ASP A 141 -0.24 -58.65 -21.96
C ASP A 141 0.68 -57.58 -21.34
N SER A 142 0.12 -57.09 -20.21
CA SER A 142 0.74 -56.69 -18.95
C SER A 142 1.06 -55.21 -18.66
N ASP A 143 0.26 -54.73 -17.69
CA ASP A 143 0.65 -53.97 -16.51
C ASP A 143 1.40 -52.65 -16.71
N SER A 144 0.66 -51.56 -16.56
CA SER A 144 1.18 -50.35 -15.93
C SER A 144 0.03 -49.58 -15.28
N ILE A 145 -0.04 -49.68 -13.95
CA ILE A 145 -0.72 -48.73 -13.08
C ILE A 145 -0.04 -47.37 -13.30
N PRO A 146 -0.74 -46.30 -13.72
CA PRO A 146 -0.16 -44.97 -13.66
C PRO A 146 -0.21 -44.51 -12.21
N ALA A 147 0.99 -44.32 -11.65
CA ALA A 147 1.23 -43.67 -10.38
C ALA A 147 0.41 -42.37 -10.29
N SER A 148 -0.28 -42.21 -9.16
CA SER A 148 -0.90 -40.97 -8.74
C SER A 148 0.20 -39.92 -8.56
N SER A 149 0.42 -39.09 -9.57
CA SER A 149 1.18 -37.85 -9.39
C SER A 149 0.38 -36.95 -8.43
N PRO A 150 0.97 -36.43 -7.34
CA PRO A 150 0.36 -35.33 -6.62
C PRO A 150 0.33 -34.14 -7.58
N LEU A 151 -0.88 -33.73 -7.97
CA LEU A 151 -1.09 -32.44 -8.61
C LEU A 151 -0.69 -31.38 -7.57
N SER A 152 0.55 -30.90 -7.67
CA SER A 152 0.92 -29.61 -7.11
C SER A 152 0.12 -28.57 -7.89
N THR A 153 -1.07 -28.25 -7.39
CA THR A 153 -1.91 -27.16 -7.88
C THR A 153 -1.28 -25.86 -7.41
N THR A 154 -0.17 -25.45 -8.04
CA THR A 154 0.36 -24.10 -7.85
C THR A 154 -0.59 -23.13 -8.55
N ALA A 155 -1.34 -22.37 -7.75
CA ALA A 155 -2.14 -21.25 -8.23
C ALA A 155 -1.27 -20.29 -9.07
N PRO A 156 -1.84 -19.64 -10.11
CA PRO A 156 -1.10 -18.64 -10.88
C PRO A 156 -0.61 -17.51 -9.96
N PRO A 157 0.63 -17.02 -10.13
CA PRO A 157 1.16 -15.96 -9.28
C PRO A 157 0.31 -14.70 -9.45
N LEU A 158 -0.27 -14.20 -8.34
CA LEU A 158 -0.89 -12.88 -8.34
C LEU A 158 0.19 -11.81 -8.53
N ASP A 159 -0.03 -10.93 -9.50
CA ASP A 159 0.83 -9.77 -9.73
C ASP A 159 0.54 -8.67 -8.69
N LEU A 160 1.57 -7.91 -8.32
CA LEU A 160 1.44 -6.79 -7.38
C LEU A 160 0.45 -5.74 -7.90
N ALA A 161 0.47 -5.47 -9.22
CA ALA A 161 -0.44 -4.53 -9.85
C ALA A 161 -1.91 -4.99 -9.75
N GLU A 162 -2.15 -6.29 -9.78
CA GLU A 162 -3.48 -6.87 -9.60
C GLU A 162 -3.99 -6.66 -8.17
N VAL A 163 -3.14 -6.93 -7.18
CA VAL A 163 -3.46 -6.74 -5.76
C VAL A 163 -3.75 -5.27 -5.46
N GLU A 164 -2.91 -4.37 -5.95
CA GLU A 164 -3.10 -2.93 -5.79
C GLU A 164 -4.44 -2.48 -6.40
N ARG A 165 -4.78 -2.98 -7.59
CA ARG A 165 -6.06 -2.67 -8.24
C ARG A 165 -7.26 -3.16 -7.43
N ARG A 166 -7.17 -4.35 -6.83
CA ARG A 166 -8.22 -4.89 -5.95
C ARG A 166 -8.39 -4.06 -4.68
N LEU A 167 -7.30 -3.74 -4.01
CA LEU A 167 -7.30 -2.87 -2.83
C LEU A 167 -7.86 -1.48 -3.12
N LYS A 168 -7.48 -0.89 -4.26
CA LYS A 168 -8.04 0.39 -4.72
C LYS A 168 -9.53 0.32 -5.00
N ALA A 169 -10.02 -0.79 -5.55
CA ALA A 169 -11.44 -0.99 -5.78
C ALA A 169 -12.21 -1.10 -4.45
N GLN A 170 -11.66 -1.83 -3.49
CA GLN A 170 -12.26 -2.08 -2.17
C GLN A 170 -12.25 -0.83 -1.28
N LEU A 171 -11.07 -0.25 -1.03
CA LEU A 171 -10.92 0.97 -0.22
C LEU A 171 -11.49 2.22 -0.94
N GLY A 172 -11.48 2.20 -2.27
CA GLY A 172 -11.69 3.36 -3.13
C GLY A 172 -10.47 4.25 -3.27
N SER A 173 -10.39 4.92 -4.41
CA SER A 173 -9.25 5.76 -4.78
C SER A 173 -8.93 6.84 -3.74
N THR A 174 -9.94 7.49 -3.17
CA THR A 174 -9.73 8.56 -2.18
C THR A 174 -8.96 8.06 -0.96
N VAL A 175 -9.43 6.96 -0.34
CA VAL A 175 -8.77 6.36 0.83
C VAL A 175 -7.37 5.92 0.45
N TRP A 176 -7.22 5.21 -0.68
CA TRP A 176 -5.93 4.73 -1.14
C TRP A 176 -4.86 5.83 -1.25
N PHE A 177 -5.21 6.98 -1.82
CA PHE A 177 -4.27 8.10 -1.99
C PHE A 177 -4.00 8.89 -0.70
N CYS A 178 -4.80 8.71 0.34
CA CYS A 178 -4.55 9.30 1.66
C CYS A 178 -3.54 8.49 2.48
N LEU A 179 -3.37 7.20 2.21
CA LEU A 179 -2.46 6.33 2.94
C LEU A 179 -0.99 6.62 2.61
N GLU A 180 -0.10 6.46 3.58
CA GLU A 180 1.34 6.50 3.33
C GLU A 180 1.79 5.37 2.39
N GLU A 181 2.86 5.62 1.62
CA GLU A 181 3.44 4.62 0.70
C GLU A 181 3.79 3.31 1.41
N ARG A 182 4.27 3.40 2.66
CA ARG A 182 4.61 2.24 3.48
C ARG A 182 3.37 1.42 3.86
N SER A 183 2.27 2.09 4.18
CA SER A 183 0.98 1.45 4.46
C SER A 183 0.41 0.78 3.23
N GLN A 184 0.42 1.46 2.08
CA GLN A 184 0.04 0.87 0.79
C GLN A 184 0.86 -0.39 0.48
N HIS A 185 2.18 -0.33 0.70
CA HIS A 185 3.06 -1.48 0.52
C HIS A 185 2.71 -2.63 1.47
N ASN A 186 2.48 -2.35 2.75
CA ASN A 186 2.11 -3.37 3.74
C ASN A 186 0.78 -4.06 3.40
N LEU A 187 -0.24 -3.29 2.96
CA LEU A 187 -1.52 -3.83 2.50
C LEU A 187 -1.33 -4.78 1.29
N CYS A 188 -0.60 -4.33 0.27
CA CYS A 188 -0.33 -5.16 -0.91
C CYS A 188 0.42 -6.45 -0.53
N ARG A 189 1.41 -6.35 0.37
CA ARG A 189 2.17 -7.51 0.85
C ARG A 189 1.31 -8.47 1.66
N ALA A 190 0.41 -7.96 2.51
CA ALA A 190 -0.51 -8.79 3.28
C ALA A 190 -1.38 -9.64 2.33
N LEU A 191 -2.05 -9.04 1.34
CA LEU A 191 -2.88 -9.80 0.40
C LEU A 191 -2.10 -10.80 -0.45
N LEU A 192 -0.87 -10.46 -0.86
CA LEU A 192 -0.02 -11.40 -1.58
C LEU A 192 0.36 -12.63 -0.73
N LEU A 193 0.72 -12.41 0.53
CA LEU A 193 1.05 -13.50 1.45
C LEU A 193 -0.17 -14.34 1.79
N HIS A 194 -1.32 -13.69 2.03
CA HIS A 194 -2.59 -14.39 2.22
C HIS A 194 -2.87 -15.36 1.06
N HIS A 195 -2.78 -14.87 -0.18
CA HIS A 195 -3.02 -15.70 -1.37
C HIS A 195 -2.06 -16.89 -1.49
N GLN A 196 -0.82 -16.74 -1.03
CA GLN A 196 0.15 -17.84 -1.00
C GLN A 196 -0.19 -18.87 0.09
N GLN A 197 -0.75 -18.41 1.21
CA GLN A 197 -1.09 -19.24 2.37
C GLN A 197 -2.43 -19.97 2.24
N THR A 198 -3.37 -19.47 1.44
CA THR A 198 -4.71 -20.07 1.23
C THR A 198 -4.68 -21.54 0.79
N TRP A 199 -3.56 -22.02 0.26
CA TRP A 199 -3.40 -23.39 -0.25
C TRP A 199 -2.68 -24.33 0.72
N LEU A 200 -2.29 -23.85 1.91
CA LEU A 200 -1.60 -24.63 2.93
C LEU A 200 -2.60 -25.10 3.99
N ASN A 201 -2.65 -26.41 4.23
CA ASN A 201 -3.35 -26.94 5.40
C ASN A 201 -2.62 -26.47 6.67
N ASP A 202 -3.36 -25.99 7.66
CA ASP A 202 -2.83 -25.43 8.93
C ASP A 202 -1.94 -24.19 8.75
N ALA A 203 -2.28 -23.31 7.80
CA ALA A 203 -1.59 -22.05 7.59
C ALA A 203 -1.61 -21.15 8.84
N ASP A 204 -0.46 -20.53 9.14
CA ASP A 204 -0.34 -19.49 10.15
C ASP A 204 -0.38 -18.11 9.50
N TYR A 205 -1.46 -17.38 9.74
CA TYR A 205 -1.70 -16.05 9.16
C TYR A 205 -1.05 -14.93 9.97
N SER A 206 -0.22 -15.23 10.99
CA SER A 206 0.38 -14.24 11.87
C SER A 206 1.21 -13.19 11.13
N GLU A 207 2.01 -13.58 10.12
CA GLU A 207 2.76 -12.61 9.31
C GLU A 207 1.83 -11.69 8.49
N VAL A 208 0.74 -12.25 7.96
CA VAL A 208 -0.25 -11.49 7.20
C VAL A 208 -0.96 -10.48 8.11
N GLY A 209 -1.40 -10.94 9.27
CA GLY A 209 -2.05 -10.10 10.27
C GLY A 209 -1.12 -9.01 10.81
N ASP A 210 0.14 -9.32 11.12
CA ASP A 210 1.13 -8.32 11.58
C ASP A 210 1.28 -7.17 10.58
N ARG A 211 1.26 -7.47 9.27
CA ARG A 211 1.32 -6.44 8.23
C ARG A 211 0.09 -5.54 8.23
N LEU A 212 -1.10 -6.08 8.45
CA LEU A 212 -2.32 -5.26 8.60
C LEU A 212 -2.26 -4.41 9.87
N CYS A 213 -1.83 -4.98 11.00
CA CYS A 213 -1.69 -4.23 12.24
C CYS A 213 -0.67 -3.09 12.12
N ARG A 214 0.42 -3.27 11.36
CA ARG A 214 1.40 -2.20 11.08
C ARG A 214 0.80 -1.02 10.32
N VAL A 215 -0.16 -1.27 9.42
CA VAL A 215 -0.88 -0.19 8.71
C VAL A 215 -1.66 0.64 9.72
N ILE A 216 -2.41 -0.01 10.62
CA ILE A 216 -3.17 0.69 11.65
C ILE A 216 -2.26 1.42 12.64
N ALA A 217 -1.11 0.83 13.00
CA ALA A 217 -0.12 1.51 13.81
C ALA A 217 0.34 2.84 13.17
N GLN A 218 0.59 2.82 11.85
CA GLN A 218 1.11 3.96 11.09
C GLN A 218 0.07 5.04 10.80
N GLU A 219 -1.14 4.64 10.41
CA GLU A 219 -2.17 5.59 9.95
C GLU A 219 -3.04 6.11 11.10
N ILE A 220 -3.12 5.38 12.22
CA ILE A 220 -4.05 5.70 13.31
C ILE A 220 -3.31 5.93 14.62
N VAL A 221 -2.60 4.92 15.12
CA VAL A 221 -2.05 4.95 16.48
C VAL A 221 -0.93 5.99 16.60
N GLN A 222 0.04 5.95 15.69
CA GLN A 222 1.19 6.86 15.73
C GLN A 222 0.78 8.33 15.55
N PRO A 223 -0.05 8.72 14.56
CA PRO A 223 -0.52 10.10 14.45
C PRO A 223 -1.29 10.55 15.69
N PHE A 224 -2.17 9.70 16.24
CA PHE A 224 -2.93 10.02 17.44
C PHE A 224 -2.03 10.35 18.63
N PHE A 225 -1.10 9.46 19.00
CA PHE A 225 -0.25 9.66 20.16
C PHE A 225 0.79 10.77 19.96
N THR A 226 1.30 10.95 18.73
CA THR A 226 2.23 12.04 18.42
C THR A 226 1.56 13.40 18.63
N HIS A 227 0.39 13.61 18.03
CA HIS A 227 -0.30 14.90 18.14
C HIS A 227 -0.90 15.14 19.52
N LEU A 228 -1.35 14.08 20.20
CA LEU A 228 -1.81 14.19 21.59
C LEU A 228 -0.66 14.58 22.52
N TYR A 229 0.52 13.99 22.34
CA TYR A 229 1.70 14.36 23.10
C TYR A 229 2.07 15.83 22.89
N ASP A 230 2.14 16.28 21.63
CA ASP A 230 2.45 17.68 21.29
C ASP A 230 1.41 18.63 21.92
N PHE A 231 0.12 18.30 21.84
CA PHE A 231 -0.96 19.07 22.47
C PHE A 231 -0.81 19.21 24.00
N LEU A 232 -0.35 18.16 24.68
CA LEU A 232 -0.09 18.21 26.13
C LEU A 232 1.14 19.06 26.45
N VAL A 233 2.21 18.93 25.66
CA VAL A 233 3.45 19.72 25.82
C VAL A 233 3.18 21.21 25.63
N GLU A 234 2.44 21.59 24.58
CA GLU A 234 2.07 22.98 24.31
C GLU A 234 1.26 23.62 25.44
N ARG A 235 0.56 22.81 26.24
CA ARG A 235 -0.26 23.24 27.39
C ARG A 235 0.44 23.10 28.74
N GLU A 236 1.73 22.79 28.75
CA GLU A 236 2.53 22.54 29.95
C GLU A 236 1.88 21.50 30.89
N ARG A 237 1.23 20.49 30.29
CA ARG A 237 0.58 19.40 31.04
C ARG A 237 1.53 18.20 31.17
N PRO A 238 1.34 17.38 32.22
CA PRO A 238 1.98 16.07 32.29
C PRO A 238 1.68 15.24 31.05
N SER A 239 2.64 14.43 30.61
CA SER A 239 2.49 13.47 29.50
C SER A 239 1.72 12.21 29.95
N ASP A 240 0.71 12.38 30.80
CA ASP A 240 -0.18 11.32 31.26
C ASP A 240 -1.63 11.78 31.30
N ILE A 241 -2.54 10.88 30.95
CA ILE A 241 -3.99 11.11 31.00
C ILE A 241 -4.62 9.92 31.72
N GLY A 242 -5.26 10.16 32.87
CA GLY A 242 -5.87 9.09 33.66
C GLY A 242 -4.90 7.99 34.10
N GLY A 243 -3.60 8.30 34.25
CA GLY A 243 -2.54 7.33 34.55
C GLY A 243 -1.98 6.57 33.34
N ILE A 244 -2.45 6.88 32.14
CA ILE A 244 -1.93 6.35 30.88
C ILE A 244 -0.79 7.26 30.41
N SER A 245 0.43 6.72 30.32
CA SER A 245 1.57 7.45 29.77
C SER A 245 1.38 7.68 28.27
N ILE A 246 1.36 8.95 27.86
CA ILE A 246 1.29 9.38 26.47
C ILE A 246 2.73 9.53 25.98
N ASP A 247 3.20 8.59 25.18
CA ASP A 247 4.53 8.59 24.57
C ASP A 247 4.37 8.22 23.09
N PRO A 248 4.88 9.03 22.15
CA PRO A 248 4.84 8.76 20.72
C PRO A 248 5.44 7.38 20.33
N ASP A 249 6.40 6.87 21.11
CA ASP A 249 7.08 5.60 20.84
C ASP A 249 6.41 4.38 21.49
N ASN A 250 5.28 4.56 22.19
CA ASN A 250 4.64 3.49 22.93
C ASN A 250 3.98 2.46 22.00
N LYS A 251 4.64 1.31 21.81
CA LYS A 251 4.17 0.20 20.97
C LYS A 251 2.90 -0.49 21.50
N MET A 252 2.54 -0.28 22.78
CA MET A 252 1.36 -0.87 23.43
C MET A 252 0.10 0.00 23.28
N ALA A 253 0.12 0.95 22.35
CA ALA A 253 -0.81 2.07 22.31
C ALA A 253 -2.23 1.78 21.79
N PHE A 254 -2.48 0.69 21.07
CA PHE A 254 -3.77 0.44 20.41
C PHE A 254 -4.97 0.44 21.39
N GLY A 255 -4.98 -0.44 22.39
CA GLY A 255 -6.09 -0.53 23.37
C GLY A 255 -6.20 0.69 24.30
N LEU A 256 -5.15 1.52 24.36
CA LEU A 256 -5.17 2.74 25.15
C LEU A 256 -6.02 3.83 24.50
N VAL A 257 -6.10 3.88 23.16
CA VAL A 257 -6.94 4.84 22.44
C VAL A 257 -8.41 4.69 22.84
N ALA A 258 -8.94 3.47 22.80
CA ALA A 258 -10.34 3.19 23.18
C ALA A 258 -10.65 3.69 24.61
N SER A 259 -9.73 3.42 25.54
CA SER A 259 -9.86 3.82 26.95
C SER A 259 -9.94 5.34 27.15
N LEU A 260 -9.19 6.10 26.34
CA LEU A 260 -9.14 7.57 26.40
C LEU A 260 -10.42 8.22 25.86
N ILE A 261 -11.08 7.59 24.90
CA ILE A 261 -12.21 8.20 24.18
C ILE A 261 -13.54 7.93 24.90
N VAL A 262 -13.86 6.66 25.18
CA VAL A 262 -15.16 6.26 25.76
C VAL A 262 -15.03 5.46 27.06
N PRO A 263 -16.05 5.50 27.95
CA PRO A 263 -16.04 4.74 29.20
C PRO A 263 -16.34 3.25 29.02
N ARG A 264 -16.92 2.87 27.88
CA ARG A 264 -17.31 1.51 27.51
C ARG A 264 -17.33 1.38 25.99
N TRP A 265 -17.05 0.19 25.50
CA TRP A 265 -17.07 -0.15 24.07
C TRP A 265 -17.29 -1.66 23.93
N GLU A 266 -17.47 -2.13 22.71
CA GLU A 266 -17.54 -3.56 22.39
C GLU A 266 -16.16 -4.09 21.98
N THR A 267 -15.76 -5.23 22.53
CA THR A 267 -14.45 -5.84 22.28
C THR A 267 -14.59 -7.35 22.16
N PHE A 268 -13.51 -8.04 21.82
CA PHE A 268 -13.50 -9.50 21.78
C PHE A 268 -13.37 -10.11 23.18
N ASP A 269 -14.06 -11.23 23.42
CA ASP A 269 -13.79 -12.07 24.58
C ASP A 269 -12.39 -12.73 24.41
N PRO A 270 -11.44 -12.50 25.33
CA PRO A 270 -10.09 -13.06 25.23
C PRO A 270 -10.05 -14.59 25.15
N LYS A 271 -11.07 -15.29 25.67
CA LYS A 271 -11.18 -16.74 25.60
C LYS A 271 -11.72 -17.19 24.25
N ALA A 272 -12.63 -16.44 23.65
CA ALA A 272 -13.18 -16.73 22.33
C ALA A 272 -12.08 -16.68 21.25
N LEU A 273 -11.16 -15.72 21.35
CA LEU A 273 -9.99 -15.60 20.46
C LEU A 273 -8.94 -16.73 20.62
N GLN A 274 -9.11 -17.65 21.58
CA GLN A 274 -8.25 -18.83 21.70
C GLN A 274 -8.80 -20.03 20.91
N ALA A 275 -10.04 -19.95 20.42
CA ALA A 275 -10.66 -21.04 19.67
C ALA A 275 -10.00 -21.22 18.29
N SER A 276 -9.86 -22.47 17.86
CA SER A 276 -9.36 -22.81 16.51
C SER A 276 -10.42 -22.67 15.41
N GLN A 277 -11.68 -22.50 15.81
CA GLN A 277 -12.82 -22.30 14.93
C GLN A 277 -13.55 -21.05 15.39
N GLU A 278 -14.21 -20.40 14.44
CA GLU A 278 -14.98 -19.19 14.70
C GLU A 278 -16.09 -19.46 15.74
N PRO A 279 -16.07 -18.77 16.89
CA PRO A 279 -17.15 -18.84 17.86
C PRO A 279 -18.43 -18.18 17.33
N ASN A 280 -19.56 -18.47 17.95
CA ASN A 280 -20.78 -17.70 17.66
C ASN A 280 -20.62 -16.24 18.11
N GLU A 281 -21.31 -15.33 17.43
CA GLU A 281 -21.26 -13.88 17.69
C GLU A 281 -21.47 -13.52 19.18
N GLU A 282 -22.47 -14.13 19.84
CA GLU A 282 -22.74 -13.93 21.27
C GLU A 282 -21.59 -14.34 22.21
N GLN A 283 -20.70 -15.22 21.74
CA GLN A 283 -19.53 -15.70 22.47
C GLN A 283 -18.27 -14.93 22.10
N LEU A 284 -18.24 -14.34 20.91
CA LEU A 284 -17.10 -13.62 20.37
C LEU A 284 -16.94 -12.24 21.03
N TYR A 285 -18.05 -11.55 21.30
CA TYR A 285 -18.04 -10.18 21.79
C TYR A 285 -18.29 -10.06 23.30
N ALA A 286 -17.66 -9.06 23.91
CA ALA A 286 -17.78 -8.68 25.31
C ALA A 286 -17.76 -7.15 25.45
N THR A 287 -18.16 -6.64 26.62
CA THR A 287 -18.06 -5.19 26.90
C THR A 287 -16.67 -4.84 27.45
N GLY A 288 -15.93 -4.04 26.69
CA GLY A 288 -14.66 -3.45 27.10
C GLY A 288 -14.86 -2.35 28.15
N ARG A 289 -13.94 -2.28 29.11
CA ARG A 289 -13.88 -1.24 30.14
C ARG A 289 -12.44 -0.85 30.38
N PRO A 290 -12.15 0.44 30.63
CA PRO A 290 -10.78 0.88 30.83
C PRO A 290 -10.25 0.32 32.16
N ALA A 291 -9.01 -0.19 32.14
CA ALA A 291 -8.36 -0.73 33.34
C ALA A 291 -8.06 0.36 34.38
N GLN A 292 -7.82 1.59 33.92
CA GLN A 292 -7.68 2.80 34.74
C GLN A 292 -8.87 3.73 34.50
N LEU A 293 -9.39 4.33 35.56
CA LEU A 293 -10.47 5.30 35.46
C LEU A 293 -9.93 6.61 34.86
N VAL A 294 -9.98 6.74 33.53
CA VAL A 294 -9.87 8.02 32.84
C VAL A 294 -11.04 8.90 33.29
N GLY A 295 -10.73 9.99 33.98
CA GLY A 295 -11.71 10.86 34.62
C GLY A 295 -12.56 11.66 33.63
N THR A 296 -13.60 12.33 34.12
CA THR A 296 -14.40 13.25 33.29
C THR A 296 -13.57 14.41 32.75
N ASP A 297 -12.62 14.91 33.54
CA ASP A 297 -11.75 16.02 33.16
C ASP A 297 -10.76 15.61 32.06
N ASP A 298 -10.22 14.40 32.17
CA ASP A 298 -9.36 13.79 31.15
C ASP A 298 -10.11 13.60 29.83
N ARG A 299 -11.36 13.14 29.88
CA ARG A 299 -12.20 12.99 28.68
C ARG A 299 -12.57 14.33 28.07
N ALA A 300 -12.81 15.35 28.89
CA ALA A 300 -13.02 16.70 28.40
C ALA A 300 -11.76 17.26 27.72
N LEU A 301 -10.57 16.96 28.24
CA LEU A 301 -9.30 17.29 27.60
C LEU A 301 -9.15 16.57 26.26
N MET A 302 -9.49 15.28 26.19
CA MET A 302 -9.49 14.52 24.93
C MET A 302 -10.45 15.12 23.89
N GLN A 303 -11.65 15.54 24.31
CA GLN A 303 -12.59 16.22 23.41
C GLN A 303 -12.03 17.55 22.89
N GLN A 304 -11.32 18.31 23.73
CA GLN A 304 -10.66 19.54 23.29
C GLN A 304 -9.54 19.27 22.28
N PHE A 305 -8.72 18.24 22.53
CA PHE A 305 -7.68 17.80 21.59
C PHE A 305 -8.29 17.44 20.24
N LEU A 306 -9.27 16.52 20.22
CA LEU A 306 -9.89 16.05 19.00
C LEU A 306 -10.60 17.19 18.24
N SER A 307 -11.25 18.11 18.95
CA SER A 307 -11.93 19.25 18.31
C SER A 307 -10.97 20.27 17.69
N GLY A 308 -9.71 20.32 18.16
CA GLY A 308 -8.68 21.21 17.66
C GLY A 308 -7.73 20.56 16.66
N TRP A 309 -7.81 19.24 16.47
CA TRP A 309 -6.91 18.49 15.60
C TRP A 309 -7.50 18.39 14.19
N GLU A 310 -6.90 19.11 13.23
CA GLU A 310 -7.30 19.09 11.81
C GLU A 310 -6.84 17.81 11.10
N HIS A 311 -7.40 16.67 11.51
CA HIS A 311 -7.10 15.35 10.96
C HIS A 311 -8.37 14.50 10.78
N PRO A 312 -8.51 13.71 9.70
CA PRO A 312 -9.71 12.89 9.47
C PRO A 312 -10.03 11.94 10.62
N LEU A 313 -8.99 11.41 11.28
CA LEU A 313 -9.13 10.58 12.47
C LEU A 313 -9.89 11.30 13.60
N ALA A 314 -9.62 12.60 13.80
CA ALA A 314 -10.27 13.36 14.86
C ALA A 314 -11.78 13.49 14.63
N THR A 315 -12.18 13.76 13.38
CA THR A 315 -13.59 13.80 12.98
C THR A 315 -14.27 12.46 13.23
N TRP A 316 -13.67 11.36 12.77
CA TRP A 316 -14.24 10.03 12.96
C TRP A 316 -14.39 9.66 14.45
N LEU A 317 -13.35 9.93 15.27
CA LEU A 317 -13.39 9.69 16.71
C LEU A 317 -14.43 10.55 17.45
N LEU A 318 -14.83 11.70 16.89
CA LEU A 318 -15.85 12.58 17.46
C LEU A 318 -17.28 12.22 17.01
N GLU A 319 -17.44 11.76 15.76
CA GLU A 319 -18.75 11.42 15.19
C GLU A 319 -19.36 10.14 15.79
N ASP A 320 -18.55 9.09 15.92
CA ASP A 320 -19.00 7.79 16.46
C ASP A 320 -17.95 7.18 17.42
N PRO A 321 -17.82 7.76 18.63
CA PRO A 321 -16.74 7.42 19.55
C PRO A 321 -16.82 5.99 20.11
N GLU A 322 -18.02 5.43 20.26
CA GLU A 322 -18.20 4.06 20.77
C GLU A 322 -17.81 3.02 19.71
N ASP A 323 -18.24 3.21 18.46
CA ASP A 323 -17.85 2.36 17.31
C ASP A 323 -16.35 2.43 17.05
N ALA A 324 -15.79 3.64 17.03
CA ALA A 324 -14.36 3.84 16.81
C ALA A 324 -13.49 3.16 17.88
N ALA A 325 -13.88 3.30 19.15
CA ALA A 325 -13.20 2.61 20.24
C ALA A 325 -13.32 1.09 20.13
N SER A 326 -14.48 0.58 19.71
CA SER A 326 -14.72 -0.85 19.51
C SER A 326 -13.82 -1.41 18.41
N LEU A 327 -13.79 -0.77 17.23
CA LEU A 327 -12.94 -1.17 16.10
C LEU A 327 -11.44 -1.17 16.47
N ILE A 328 -10.97 -0.11 17.13
CA ILE A 328 -9.55 -0.01 17.52
C ILE A 328 -9.18 -1.10 18.53
N ASP A 329 -10.04 -1.36 19.52
CA ASP A 329 -9.74 -2.36 20.54
C ASP A 329 -9.87 -3.79 20.01
N GLN A 330 -10.81 -4.06 19.10
CA GLN A 330 -10.91 -5.36 18.42
C GLN A 330 -9.64 -5.66 17.59
N ILE A 331 -9.14 -4.68 16.83
CA ILE A 331 -7.85 -4.79 16.14
C ILE A 331 -6.70 -4.99 17.14
N HIS A 332 -6.74 -4.31 18.29
CA HIS A 332 -5.75 -4.48 19.35
C HIS A 332 -5.69 -5.92 19.86
N TYR A 333 -6.84 -6.53 20.14
CA TYR A 333 -6.90 -7.91 20.63
C TYR A 333 -6.37 -8.92 19.63
N LEU A 334 -6.68 -8.74 18.33
CA LEU A 334 -6.11 -9.57 17.26
C LEU A 334 -4.59 -9.34 17.14
N HIS A 335 -4.12 -8.11 17.30
CA HIS A 335 -2.69 -7.81 17.32
C HIS A 335 -1.98 -8.46 18.53
N GLN A 336 -2.57 -8.40 19.73
CA GLN A 336 -2.04 -9.11 20.89
C GLN A 336 -1.98 -10.62 20.66
N ARG A 337 -2.99 -11.17 19.97
CA ARG A 337 -3.04 -12.59 19.63
C ARG A 337 -1.92 -13.00 18.67
N ILE A 338 -1.58 -12.15 17.70
CA ILE A 338 -0.44 -12.32 16.79
C ILE A 338 0.91 -12.26 17.53
N ALA A 339 1.01 -11.40 18.54
CA ALA A 339 2.22 -11.24 19.35
C ALA A 339 2.46 -12.38 20.36
N GLN A 340 1.51 -13.31 20.55
CA GLN A 340 1.67 -14.44 21.44
C GLN A 340 2.48 -15.56 20.78
N ASP A 341 3.75 -15.69 21.19
CA ASP A 341 4.61 -16.79 20.77
C ASP A 341 3.94 -18.14 21.05
N ASN A 342 3.88 -19.01 20.04
CA ASN A 342 3.36 -20.40 20.05
C ASN A 342 1.89 -20.64 19.72
N MET A 343 1.14 -19.64 19.26
CA MET A 343 -0.22 -19.90 18.78
C MET A 343 -0.45 -19.27 17.41
N PRO A 344 -0.77 -20.05 16.36
CA PRO A 344 -0.99 -19.50 15.02
C PRO A 344 -2.20 -18.56 15.03
N LEU A 345 -2.20 -17.59 14.12
CA LEU A 345 -3.40 -16.84 13.79
C LEU A 345 -4.22 -17.70 12.82
N TYR A 346 -5.43 -18.08 13.23
CA TYR A 346 -6.32 -18.89 12.41
C TYR A 346 -6.96 -18.05 11.28
N GLU A 347 -7.39 -18.71 10.21
CA GLU A 347 -7.99 -18.06 9.04
C GLU A 347 -9.16 -17.14 9.41
N TRP A 348 -10.11 -17.59 10.24
CA TRP A 348 -11.25 -16.78 10.68
C TRP A 348 -10.84 -15.51 11.43
N GLN A 349 -9.73 -15.56 12.18
CA GLN A 349 -9.20 -14.41 12.93
C GLN A 349 -8.55 -13.40 11.99
N TYR A 350 -7.87 -13.92 10.96
CA TYR A 350 -7.34 -13.09 9.89
C TYR A 350 -8.48 -12.44 9.09
N THR A 351 -9.53 -13.18 8.73
CA THR A 351 -10.67 -12.65 8.00
C THR A 351 -11.33 -11.51 8.77
N LEU A 352 -11.60 -11.69 10.06
CA LEU A 352 -12.07 -10.62 10.94
C LEU A 352 -11.12 -9.41 10.95
N LEU A 353 -9.81 -9.63 11.07
CA LEU A 353 -8.83 -8.53 11.03
C LEU A 353 -8.87 -7.79 9.69
N ALA A 354 -8.99 -8.51 8.57
CA ALA A 354 -9.04 -7.94 7.24
C ALA A 354 -10.32 -7.11 7.04
N GLU A 355 -11.46 -7.60 7.52
CA GLU A 355 -12.74 -6.87 7.53
C GLU A 355 -12.65 -5.60 8.38
N LEU A 356 -12.12 -5.69 9.60
CA LEU A 356 -11.94 -4.53 10.49
C LEU A 356 -11.02 -3.46 9.88
N VAL A 357 -9.98 -3.87 9.13
CA VAL A 357 -8.99 -2.94 8.56
C VAL A 357 -9.43 -2.37 7.21
N ILE A 358 -9.81 -3.25 6.29
CA ILE A 358 -10.05 -2.93 4.87
C ILE A 358 -11.54 -2.76 4.57
N GLY A 359 -12.40 -3.46 5.32
CA GLY A 359 -13.83 -3.58 5.04
C GLY A 359 -14.12 -4.68 4.03
N ASP A 360 -15.40 -4.89 3.77
CA ASP A 360 -15.91 -5.78 2.73
C ASP A 360 -17.00 -5.06 1.90
N ASP A 361 -17.86 -5.82 1.23
CA ASP A 361 -18.96 -5.27 0.44
C ASP A 361 -20.13 -4.76 1.31
N GLU A 362 -20.25 -5.23 2.56
CA GLU A 362 -21.35 -4.94 3.48
C GLU A 362 -20.99 -3.88 4.52
N GLN A 363 -19.73 -3.83 4.96
CA GLN A 363 -19.24 -3.01 6.06
C GLN A 363 -17.93 -2.30 5.72
N TRP A 364 -17.80 -1.07 6.23
CA TRP A 364 -16.58 -0.29 6.06
C TRP A 364 -15.53 -0.69 7.08
N GLY A 365 -14.30 -0.87 6.61
CA GLY A 365 -13.14 -1.01 7.48
C GLY A 365 -12.73 0.34 8.07
N ILE A 366 -11.88 0.29 9.09
CA ILE A 366 -11.39 1.48 9.80
C ILE A 366 -10.73 2.50 8.87
N LEU A 367 -10.00 2.05 7.83
CA LEU A 367 -9.38 2.97 6.86
C LEU A 367 -10.44 3.75 6.06
N GLN A 368 -11.54 3.11 5.68
CA GLN A 368 -12.63 3.80 5.00
C GLN A 368 -13.37 4.74 5.95
N ALA A 369 -13.60 4.31 7.19
CA ALA A 369 -14.28 5.11 8.21
C ALA A 369 -13.52 6.42 8.50
N VAL A 370 -12.19 6.36 8.59
CA VAL A 370 -11.33 7.52 8.83
C VAL A 370 -11.29 8.49 7.64
N TYR A 371 -11.06 7.99 6.42
CA TYR A 371 -10.72 8.86 5.28
C TYR A 371 -11.88 9.22 4.36
N ARG A 372 -13.01 8.50 4.38
CA ARG A 372 -14.20 8.91 3.60
C ARG A 372 -15.11 9.87 4.36
N GLY A 373 -15.11 9.79 5.70
CA GLY A 373 -16.19 10.33 6.53
C GLY A 373 -17.52 9.62 6.24
N ARG A 374 -18.42 9.51 7.22
CA ARG A 374 -19.79 9.08 6.89
C ARG A 374 -20.43 10.18 6.06
N GLN A 375 -20.56 9.98 4.74
CA GLN A 375 -21.59 10.72 4.01
C GLN A 375 -22.92 10.27 4.61
N SER A 376 -23.54 11.17 5.38
CA SER A 376 -24.90 10.98 5.88
C SER A 376 -25.77 10.63 4.67
N GLY A 377 -26.38 9.44 4.71
CA GLY A 377 -27.31 8.97 3.68
C GLY A 377 -28.53 9.86 3.54
#